data_AF-A0A1Y2B507-F1
#
_entry.id   AF-A0A1Y2B507-F1
#
_cell.length_a   1.000
_cell.length_b   1.000
_cell.length_c   1.000
_cell.angle_alpha   90.00
_cell.angle_beta   90.00
_cell.angle_gamma   90.00
#
_symmetry.space_group_name_H-M   'P 1'
#
loop_
_entity.id
_entity.type
_entity.pdbx_description
1 polymer ?
#
loop_
_entity_poly.entity_id
_entity_poly.type
_entity_poly.pdbx_seq_one_letter_code
_entity_poly.pdbx_strand_id
1 'polypeptide(L)'
;MTADNLVLIENSTPKSTSLLLKARTHLLETHKTCSIIAPCTHSKTCPLLKTKSPHCLFPNPEPYTPKTAKLLHIQNIHSFTYLILSRNPPPQIPHTTPQTIPGRLIKTPLKRDGHVIMDACMPSGEIERHVVAKRHGKDVYRDARKSVWG
;
A
#
# COMPACT_ATOMS: atom_id res chain seq x y z
N MET A 1 26.73 9.58 10.84
CA MET A 1 25.50 10.18 10.28
C MET A 1 24.67 9.06 9.71
N THR A 2 23.40 8.92 10.11
CA THR A 2 22.30 8.04 9.63
C THR A 2 21.69 7.19 10.75
N ALA A 3 20.57 7.66 11.31
CA ALA A 3 19.47 6.83 11.85
C ALA A 3 18.26 7.72 12.23
N ASP A 4 17.78 8.55 11.29
CA ASP A 4 16.49 9.22 11.47
C ASP A 4 15.32 8.34 11.00
N ASN A 5 15.61 7.22 10.33
CA ASN A 5 14.60 6.30 9.82
C ASN A 5 14.51 5.04 10.68
N LEU A 6 13.29 4.61 10.99
CA LEU A 6 12.95 3.31 11.55
C LEU A 6 12.25 2.49 10.47
N VAL A 7 12.80 1.32 10.17
CA VAL A 7 12.25 0.38 9.18
C VAL A 7 11.86 -0.90 9.91
N LEU A 8 10.57 -1.24 9.87
CA LEU A 8 10.03 -2.50 10.38
C LEU A 8 9.57 -3.33 9.19
N ILE A 9 10.04 -4.57 9.06
CA ILE A 9 9.65 -5.51 8.00
C ILE A 9 9.38 -6.86 8.64
N GLU A 10 8.23 -7.45 8.34
CA GLU A 10 7.79 -8.73 8.89
C GLU A 10 7.16 -9.59 7.79
N ASN A 11 7.24 -10.91 7.94
CA ASN A 11 6.47 -11.82 7.11
C ASN A 11 4.97 -11.62 7.39
N SER A 12 4.15 -11.65 6.33
CA SER A 12 2.72 -11.42 6.43
C SER A 12 2.02 -12.61 7.12
N THR A 13 1.68 -12.42 8.38
CA THR A 13 0.72 -13.25 9.11
C THR A 13 -0.38 -12.34 9.66
N PRO A 14 -1.57 -12.87 9.96
CA PRO A 14 -2.62 -12.07 10.61
C PRO A 14 -2.14 -11.39 11.90
N LYS A 15 -1.31 -12.09 12.68
CA LYS A 15 -0.72 -11.58 13.93
C LYS A 15 0.30 -10.46 13.69
N SER A 16 1.28 -10.66 12.82
CA SER A 16 2.31 -9.66 12.53
C SER A 16 1.71 -8.40 11.91
N THR A 17 0.71 -8.55 11.04
CA THR A 17 0.04 -7.39 10.43
C THR A 17 -0.75 -6.59 11.46
N SER A 18 -1.47 -7.27 12.37
CA SER A 18 -2.16 -6.60 13.47
C SER A 18 -1.17 -5.90 14.42
N LEU A 19 -0.03 -6.54 14.72
CA LEU A 19 1.01 -5.99 15.55
C LEU A 19 1.63 -4.73 14.92
N LEU A 20 1.94 -4.77 13.63
CA LEU A 20 2.50 -3.62 12.91
C LEU A 20 1.52 -2.44 12.85
N LEU A 21 0.22 -2.70 12.66
CA LEU A 21 -0.80 -1.65 12.72
C LEU A 21 -0.92 -1.04 14.14
N LYS A 22 -0.81 -1.85 15.20
CA LYS A 22 -0.77 -1.36 16.59
C LYS A 22 0.50 -0.54 16.87
N ALA A 23 1.66 -1.05 16.45
CA ALA A 23 2.94 -0.37 16.59
C ALA A 23 2.94 0.98 15.86
N ARG A 24 2.37 1.03 14.65
CA ARG A 24 2.16 2.28 13.90
C ARG A 24 1.38 3.31 14.72
N THR A 25 0.22 2.93 15.25
CA THR A 25 -0.61 3.84 16.06
C THR A 25 0.16 4.32 17.29
N HIS A 26 0.78 3.39 18.02
CA HIS A 26 1.55 3.73 19.21
C HIS A 26 2.73 4.67 18.92
N LEU A 27 3.50 4.42 17.86
CA LEU A 27 4.65 5.25 17.49
C LEU A 27 4.24 6.66 17.07
N LEU A 28 3.11 6.81 16.37
CA LEU A 28 2.57 8.12 15.99
C LEU A 28 2.00 8.90 17.19
N GLU A 29 1.40 8.20 18.15
CA GLU A 29 0.88 8.81 19.38
C GLU A 29 2.01 9.24 20.32
N THR A 30 3.01 8.38 20.51
CA THR A 30 4.14 8.61 21.42
C THR A 30 5.12 9.64 20.85
N HIS A 31 5.37 9.65 19.53
CA HIS A 31 6.36 10.53 18.90
C HIS A 31 5.71 11.45 17.87
N LYS A 32 5.20 12.60 18.32
CA LYS A 32 4.51 13.59 17.45
C LYS A 32 5.35 14.17 16.32
N THR A 33 6.68 14.12 16.43
CA THR A 33 7.59 14.59 15.37
C THR A 33 7.81 13.56 14.28
N CYS A 34 7.46 12.29 14.53
CA CYS A 34 7.64 11.22 13.57
C CYS A 34 6.59 11.27 12.45
N SER A 35 7.02 10.94 11.24
CA SER A 35 6.20 10.89 10.04
C SER A 35 6.33 9.54 9.35
N ILE A 36 5.24 9.04 8.77
CA ILE A 36 5.28 7.85 7.93
C ILE A 36 5.86 8.22 6.57
N ILE A 37 6.88 7.48 6.15
CA ILE A 37 7.42 7.53 4.78
C ILE A 37 6.65 6.54 3.89
N ALA A 38 6.42 5.32 4.39
CA ALA A 38 5.72 4.27 3.67
C ALA A 38 5.20 3.20 4.65
N PRO A 39 4.19 2.40 4.28
CA PRO A 39 3.41 2.46 3.04
C PRO A 39 2.16 3.35 3.12
N CYS A 40 1.79 3.80 4.32
CA CYS A 40 0.59 4.62 4.48
C CYS A 40 0.86 6.03 3.96
N THR A 41 -0.07 6.58 3.21
CA THR A 41 -0.05 7.95 2.68
C THR A 41 -0.62 8.97 3.67
N HIS A 42 -0.88 8.55 4.91
CA HIS A 42 -1.48 9.36 5.97
C HIS A 42 -0.98 8.93 7.36
N SER A 43 -1.02 9.87 8.30
CA SER A 43 -0.72 9.64 9.74
C SER A 43 -1.97 9.43 10.61
N LYS A 44 -3.17 9.45 10.03
CA LYS A 44 -4.43 9.15 10.75
C LYS A 44 -4.57 7.67 11.12
N THR A 45 -5.58 7.28 11.89
CA THR A 45 -5.92 5.86 12.14
C THR A 45 -6.06 5.09 10.83
N CYS A 46 -5.45 3.91 10.73
CA CYS A 46 -5.48 3.12 9.51
C CYS A 46 -6.91 2.65 9.17
N PRO A 47 -7.47 2.98 7.99
CA PRO A 47 -8.84 2.58 7.66
C PRO A 47 -9.01 1.07 7.50
N LEU A 48 -7.91 0.33 7.23
CA LEU A 48 -7.95 -1.13 7.15
C LEU A 48 -8.37 -1.77 8.47
N LEU A 49 -8.11 -1.14 9.62
CA LEU A 49 -8.53 -1.63 10.94
C LEU A 49 -10.07 -1.76 11.06
N LYS A 50 -10.83 -1.02 10.27
CA LYS A 50 -12.30 -1.06 10.25
C LYS A 50 -12.87 -2.14 9.34
N THR A 51 -12.02 -2.81 8.57
CA THR A 51 -12.45 -3.82 7.58
C THR A 51 -12.44 -5.23 8.18
N LYS A 52 -13.16 -6.16 7.55
CA LYS A 52 -13.18 -7.58 7.97
C LYS A 52 -11.83 -8.29 7.85
N SER A 53 -10.88 -7.71 7.12
CA SER A 53 -9.57 -8.30 6.84
C SER A 53 -8.51 -7.20 6.87
N PRO A 54 -8.04 -6.79 8.08
CA PRO A 54 -7.16 -5.65 8.28
C PRO A 54 -5.71 -5.99 7.92
N HIS A 55 -5.45 -6.30 6.66
CA HIS A 55 -4.12 -6.73 6.21
C HIS A 55 -3.49 -5.71 5.26
N CYS A 56 -2.48 -4.98 5.73
CA CYS A 56 -1.62 -4.14 4.92
C CYS A 56 -0.44 -4.96 4.39
N LEU A 57 -0.67 -5.69 3.30
CA LEU A 57 0.27 -6.68 2.77
C LEU A 57 0.84 -6.23 1.43
N PHE A 58 2.01 -6.78 1.12
CA PHE A 58 2.71 -6.61 -0.14
C PHE A 58 3.13 -7.97 -0.65
N PRO A 59 2.81 -8.30 -1.91
CA PRO A 59 3.29 -9.54 -2.50
C PRO A 59 4.81 -9.42 -2.65
N ASN A 60 5.55 -10.49 -2.34
CA ASN A 60 6.95 -10.61 -2.77
C ASN A 60 6.96 -11.27 -4.15
N PRO A 61 7.20 -10.53 -5.24
CA PRO A 61 7.35 -11.16 -6.55
C PRO A 61 8.71 -11.87 -6.60
N GLU A 62 8.72 -13.19 -6.43
CA GLU A 62 9.91 -13.98 -6.75
C GLU A 62 10.14 -14.00 -8.27
N PRO A 63 11.41 -14.07 -8.74
CA PRO A 63 11.70 -14.16 -10.17
C PRO A 63 11.05 -15.41 -10.78
N TYR A 64 10.29 -15.20 -11.85
CA TYR A 64 9.74 -16.31 -12.63
C TYR A 64 10.89 -17.07 -13.31
N THR A 65 11.09 -18.32 -12.92
CA THR A 65 12.00 -19.26 -13.59
C THR A 65 11.23 -20.54 -13.91
N PRO A 66 11.58 -21.30 -14.97
CA PRO A 66 10.92 -22.56 -15.29
C PRO A 66 10.95 -23.58 -14.13
N LYS A 67 11.98 -23.49 -13.27
CA LYS A 67 12.11 -24.29 -12.04
C LYS A 67 11.14 -23.83 -10.95
N THR A 68 10.98 -22.51 -10.75
CA THR A 68 10.00 -21.97 -9.81
C THR A 68 8.57 -22.18 -10.31
N ALA A 69 8.28 -22.13 -11.61
CA ALA A 69 6.94 -22.39 -12.16
C ALA A 69 6.34 -23.75 -11.73
N LYS A 70 7.17 -24.79 -11.58
CA LYS A 70 6.75 -26.13 -11.12
C LYS A 70 6.56 -26.21 -9.60
N LEU A 71 7.24 -25.34 -8.84
CA LEU A 71 7.17 -25.24 -7.38
C LEU A 71 6.09 -24.24 -6.90
N LEU A 72 5.79 -23.21 -7.69
CA LEU A 72 4.81 -22.14 -7.44
C LEU A 72 3.37 -22.62 -7.47
N HIS A 73 3.09 -23.82 -8.00
CA HIS A 73 1.79 -24.47 -7.83
C HIS A 73 1.55 -24.95 -6.37
N ILE A 74 2.62 -25.04 -5.56
CA ILE A 74 2.59 -25.59 -4.20
C ILE A 74 3.03 -24.55 -3.15
N GLN A 75 3.80 -23.52 -3.51
CA GLN A 75 4.33 -22.56 -2.53
C GLN A 75 3.68 -21.19 -2.67
N ASN A 76 2.86 -20.89 -1.66
CA ASN A 76 2.24 -19.61 -1.34
C ASN A 76 3.18 -18.44 -1.63
N ILE A 77 2.67 -17.44 -2.37
CA ILE A 77 3.29 -16.12 -2.50
C ILE A 77 3.62 -15.62 -1.08
N HIS A 78 4.90 -15.57 -0.70
CA HIS A 78 5.31 -15.04 0.60
C HIS A 78 5.01 -13.54 0.59
N SER A 79 3.94 -13.12 1.26
CA SER A 79 3.65 -11.70 1.42
C SER A 79 4.43 -11.16 2.62
N PHE A 80 4.74 -9.88 2.61
CA PHE A 80 5.34 -9.19 3.76
C PHE A 80 4.51 -7.97 4.13
N THR A 81 4.75 -7.46 5.34
CA THR A 81 4.21 -6.20 5.83
C THR A 81 5.38 -5.34 6.30
N TYR A 82 5.31 -4.03 6.09
CA TYR A 82 6.39 -3.14 6.47
C TYR A 82 5.86 -1.78 6.91
N LEU A 83 6.69 -1.06 7.67
CA LEU A 83 6.47 0.30 8.12
C LEU A 83 7.80 1.05 8.09
N ILE A 84 7.83 2.19 7.41
CA ILE A 84 8.97 3.09 7.39
C ILE A 84 8.53 4.41 8.01
N LEU A 85 9.18 4.78 9.11
CA LEU A 85 8.99 6.03 9.82
C LEU A 85 10.28 6.84 9.77
N SER A 86 10.14 8.15 9.72
CA SER A 86 11.25 9.08 9.94
C SER A 86 10.96 9.94 11.16
N ARG A 87 11.99 10.23 11.96
CA ARG A 87 11.95 11.17 13.10
C ARG A 87 11.67 12.60 12.66
N ASN A 88 12.08 12.95 11.44
CA ASN A 88 11.89 14.26 10.83
C ASN A 88 10.88 14.15 9.68
N PRO A 89 9.93 15.09 9.55
CA PRO A 89 8.99 15.09 8.43
C PRO A 89 9.75 15.09 7.10
N PRO A 90 9.36 14.26 6.11
CA PRO A 90 9.97 14.32 4.80
C PRO A 90 9.81 15.74 4.22
N PRO A 91 10.77 16.22 3.41
CA PRO A 91 10.58 17.47 2.67
C PRO A 91 9.26 17.35 1.90
N GLN A 92 8.38 18.34 2.07
CA GLN A 92 7.09 18.40 1.39
C GLN A 92 7.37 18.48 -0.12
N ILE A 93 7.44 17.34 -0.82
CA ILE A 93 7.55 17.33 -2.28
C ILE A 93 6.18 17.80 -2.77
N PRO A 94 6.06 18.95 -3.45
CA PRO A 94 4.78 19.37 -4.00
C PRO A 94 4.31 18.28 -4.97
N HIS A 95 3.24 17.57 -4.60
CA HIS A 95 2.58 16.58 -5.45
C HIS A 95 1.89 17.31 -6.62
N THR A 96 2.67 17.79 -7.59
CA THR A 96 2.20 18.62 -8.71
C THR A 96 1.88 17.84 -9.98
N THR A 97 1.83 16.50 -9.93
CA THR A 97 1.34 15.69 -11.06
C THR A 97 -0.16 15.38 -10.86
N PRO A 98 -1.07 16.06 -11.58
CA PRO A 98 -2.52 15.98 -11.36
C PRO A 98 -3.18 14.66 -11.78
N GLN A 99 -2.42 13.60 -12.10
CA GLN A 99 -2.93 12.42 -12.80
C GLN A 99 -2.70 11.10 -12.07
N THR A 100 -2.05 11.12 -10.90
CA THR A 100 -1.82 9.91 -10.10
C THR A 100 -2.73 9.93 -8.88
N ILE A 101 -3.46 8.85 -8.63
CA ILE A 101 -4.20 8.68 -7.38
C ILE A 101 -3.16 8.73 -6.25
N PRO A 102 -3.22 9.73 -5.33
CA PRO A 102 -2.19 9.89 -4.29
C PRO A 102 -2.28 8.80 -3.20
N GLY A 103 -3.26 7.91 -3.31
CA GLY A 103 -3.50 6.82 -2.38
C GLY A 103 -2.86 5.51 -2.80
N ARG A 104 -2.64 4.66 -1.80
CA ARG A 104 -2.13 3.31 -1.96
C ARG A 104 -3.24 2.35 -2.39
N LEU A 105 -3.07 1.58 -3.45
CA LEU A 105 -4.02 0.52 -3.79
C LEU A 105 -3.97 -0.59 -2.73
N ILE A 106 -5.11 -0.89 -2.12
CA ILE A 106 -5.19 -1.90 -1.04
C ILE A 106 -5.46 -3.31 -1.56
N LYS A 107 -5.81 -3.44 -2.84
CA LYS A 107 -6.08 -4.71 -3.51
C LYS A 107 -5.81 -4.59 -5.01
N THR A 108 -5.69 -5.73 -5.68
CA THR A 108 -5.55 -5.77 -7.14
C THR A 108 -6.74 -5.08 -7.83
N PRO A 109 -6.51 -4.14 -8.77
CA PRO A 109 -7.58 -3.51 -9.54
C PRO A 109 -8.49 -4.53 -10.24
N LEU A 110 -9.81 -4.34 -10.12
CA LEU A 110 -10.79 -5.18 -10.79
C LEU A 110 -11.00 -4.69 -12.22
N LYS A 111 -10.52 -5.47 -13.19
CA LYS A 111 -10.65 -5.16 -14.62
C LYS A 111 -12.00 -5.66 -15.11
N ARG A 112 -12.86 -4.76 -15.57
CA ARG A 112 -14.14 -5.06 -16.22
C ARG A 112 -14.10 -4.63 -17.68
N ASP A 113 -15.10 -5.01 -18.46
CA ASP A 113 -15.22 -4.44 -19.79
C ASP A 113 -15.59 -2.95 -19.69
N GLY A 114 -14.85 -2.12 -20.44
CA GLY A 114 -15.01 -0.66 -20.44
C GLY A 114 -14.64 0.12 -19.17
N HIS A 115 -14.31 -0.52 -18.04
CA HIS A 115 -13.90 0.19 -16.81
C HIS A 115 -12.98 -0.64 -15.89
N VAL A 116 -12.28 0.05 -14.98
CA VAL A 116 -11.45 -0.53 -13.94
C VAL A 116 -11.90 0.03 -12.59
N ILE A 117 -12.10 -0.85 -11.61
CA ILE A 117 -12.45 -0.48 -10.23
C ILE A 117 -11.20 -0.65 -9.35
N MET A 118 -10.84 0.40 -8.63
CA MET A 118 -9.68 0.46 -7.75
C MET A 118 -10.14 0.90 -6.36
N ASP A 119 -9.72 0.18 -5.32
CA ASP A 119 -9.92 0.63 -3.93
C ASP A 119 -8.55 1.09 -3.40
N ALA A 120 -8.48 2.33 -2.92
CA ALA A 120 -7.25 2.98 -2.48
C ALA A 120 -7.37 3.52 -1.05
N CYS A 121 -6.30 3.37 -0.27
CA CYS A 121 -6.12 4.04 1.02
C CYS A 121 -5.56 5.45 0.76
N MET A 122 -6.33 6.47 1.09
CA MET A 122 -6.06 7.85 0.68
C MET A 122 -5.42 8.68 1.80
N PRO A 123 -4.77 9.82 1.48
CA PRO A 123 -4.27 10.77 2.48
C PRO A 123 -5.35 11.27 3.45
N SER A 124 -6.62 11.22 3.03
CA SER A 124 -7.81 11.48 3.85
C SER A 124 -7.91 10.56 5.07
N GLY A 125 -7.23 9.40 5.06
CA GLY A 125 -7.36 8.37 6.09
C GLY A 125 -8.55 7.43 5.88
N GLU A 126 -9.14 7.46 4.68
CA GLU A 126 -10.27 6.62 4.30
C GLU A 126 -9.93 5.71 3.12
N ILE A 127 -10.73 4.67 2.93
CA ILE A 127 -10.66 3.82 1.74
C ILE A 127 -11.66 4.37 0.74
N GLU A 128 -11.16 4.80 -0.40
CA GLU A 128 -11.97 5.35 -1.49
C GLU A 128 -12.00 4.37 -2.67
N ARG A 129 -13.18 4.23 -3.29
CA ARG A 129 -13.36 3.45 -4.51
C ARG A 129 -13.35 4.38 -5.71
N HIS A 130 -12.38 4.18 -6.60
CA HIS A 130 -12.27 4.89 -7.86
C HIS A 130 -12.66 3.99 -9.03
N VAL A 131 -13.48 4.53 -9.93
CA VAL A 131 -13.89 3.83 -11.16
C VAL A 131 -13.36 4.60 -12.37
N VAL A 132 -12.41 4.02 -13.08
CA VAL A 132 -11.85 4.59 -14.31
C VAL A 132 -12.48 3.92 -15.51
N ALA A 133 -13.38 4.64 -16.18
CA ALA A 133 -14.02 4.18 -17.40
C ALA A 133 -13.21 4.57 -18.65
N LYS A 134 -13.38 3.82 -19.74
CA LYS A 134 -12.72 4.07 -21.04
C LYS A 134 -13.01 5.48 -21.58
N ARG A 135 -14.18 6.05 -21.23
CA ARG A 135 -14.58 7.42 -21.60
C ARG A 135 -13.75 8.53 -20.94
N HIS A 136 -13.04 8.23 -19.84
CA HIS A 136 -12.19 9.21 -19.14
C HIS A 136 -10.85 9.47 -19.86
N GLY A 137 -10.61 8.83 -21.00
CA GLY A 137 -9.40 9.01 -21.81
C GLY A 137 -8.57 7.74 -21.92
N LYS A 138 -7.87 7.60 -23.05
CA LYS A 138 -7.09 6.40 -23.38
C LYS A 138 -5.94 6.16 -22.41
N ASP A 139 -5.20 7.20 -22.05
CA ASP A 139 -4.02 7.09 -21.18
C ASP A 139 -4.42 6.73 -19.74
N VAL A 140 -5.35 7.48 -19.14
CA VAL A 140 -5.84 7.21 -17.78
C VAL A 140 -6.44 5.79 -17.66
N TYR A 141 -7.20 5.35 -18.67
CA TYR A 141 -7.75 3.99 -18.71
C TYR A 141 -6.67 2.92 -18.86
N ARG A 142 -5.66 3.15 -19.71
CA ARG A 142 -4.52 2.25 -19.88
C ARG A 142 -3.73 2.14 -18.57
N ASP A 143 -3.49 3.26 -17.91
CA ASP A 143 -2.70 3.31 -16.69
C ASP A 143 -3.45 2.61 -15.55
N ALA A 144 -4.74 2.88 -15.37
CA ALA A 144 -5.59 2.15 -14.43
C ALA A 144 -5.62 0.63 -14.68
N ARG A 145 -5.59 0.19 -15.95
CA ARG A 145 -5.51 -1.24 -16.30
C ARG A 145 -4.14 -1.86 -16.02
N LYS A 146 -3.07 -1.08 -16.01
CA LYS A 146 -1.70 -1.50 -15.71
C LYS A 146 -1.36 -1.38 -14.22
N SER A 147 -2.15 -0.64 -13.45
CA SER A 147 -1.99 -0.53 -12.00
C SER A 147 -1.97 -1.90 -11.33
N VAL A 148 -1.12 -2.04 -10.32
CA VAL A 148 -0.94 -3.24 -9.51
C VAL A 148 -1.25 -2.94 -8.05
N TRP A 149 -1.54 -3.96 -7.27
CA TRP A 149 -1.64 -3.85 -5.82
C TRP A 149 -0.28 -3.45 -5.21
N GLY A 150 -0.26 -2.53 -4.26
CA GLY A 150 0.96 -2.10 -3.60
C GLY A 150 1.05 -0.61 -3.45
#